data_AF-A0A1Y1QER1-F1
#
_entry.id   AF-A0A1Y1QER1-F1
#
_cell.length_a   1.000
_cell.length_b   1.000
_cell.length_c   1.000
_cell.angle_alpha   90.00
_cell.angle_beta   90.00
_cell.angle_gamma   90.00
#
_symmetry.space_group_name_H-M   'P 1'
#
loop_
_entity.id
_entity.type
_entity.pdbx_description
1 polymer ?
#
loop_
_entity_poly.entity_id
_entity_poly.type
_entity_poly.pdbx_seq_one_letter_code
_entity_poly.pdbx_strand_id
1 'polypeptide(L)'
;MAYRNLLRNQKWFEFADKVKQRDGFVCSNCGKGGNGITLQVHHDSYVIGRMPWEYPVSACHTLCSGCHAREHGIIQPDSGWTLIEINDTGGLNSHCERQGCRQEIRYEHVAYHPAWGYMVAGSECINHLTIEDKMLCEDSLRIYKQAASFVDNHPLNRSQTKKGQSYLKCTYKHHVIRVYSESGNFAVQVAVKREGVKFYDYSDVKQVKVDNAEQAQELGYIWMRGMLSNDKKETEILRKMWVSLRKT
;
A
#
# COMPACT_ATOMS: atom_id res chain seq x y z
N MET A 1 25.31 -16.34 -26.13
CA MET A 1 24.86 -15.17 -26.92
C MET A 1 24.64 -14.03 -25.93
N ALA A 2 25.15 -12.82 -26.17
CA ALA A 2 24.96 -11.71 -25.22
C ALA A 2 23.48 -11.29 -25.17
N TYR A 3 22.93 -11.07 -23.98
CA TYR A 3 21.51 -10.71 -23.76
C TYR A 3 21.05 -9.54 -24.65
N ARG A 4 21.92 -8.53 -24.84
CA ARG A 4 21.67 -7.37 -25.70
C ARG A 4 21.35 -7.72 -27.16
N ASN A 5 21.84 -8.85 -27.68
CA ASN A 5 21.54 -9.28 -29.04
C ASN A 5 20.11 -9.80 -29.17
N LEU A 6 19.53 -10.36 -28.10
CA LEU A 6 18.14 -10.80 -28.08
C LEU A 6 17.18 -9.60 -28.19
N LEU A 7 17.59 -8.43 -27.70
CA LEU A 7 16.80 -7.20 -27.76
C LEU A 7 16.75 -6.56 -29.16
N ARG A 8 17.47 -7.13 -30.14
CA ARG A 8 17.38 -6.73 -31.56
C ARG A 8 16.51 -7.70 -32.38
N ASN A 9 15.83 -8.63 -31.70
CA ASN A 9 14.98 -9.64 -32.33
C ASN A 9 13.56 -9.10 -32.57
N GLN A 10 12.94 -9.49 -33.69
CA GLN A 10 11.56 -9.13 -34.02
C GLN A 10 10.55 -9.54 -32.94
N LYS A 11 10.71 -10.72 -32.33
CA LYS A 11 9.87 -11.19 -31.22
C LYS A 11 9.94 -10.26 -30.01
N TRP A 12 11.11 -9.68 -29.74
CA TRP A 12 11.26 -8.70 -28.68
C TRP A 12 10.54 -7.40 -29.02
N PHE A 13 10.65 -6.90 -30.26
CA PHE A 13 9.95 -5.68 -30.66
C PHE A 13 8.44 -5.81 -30.55
N GLU A 14 7.87 -6.92 -31.02
CA GLU A 14 6.43 -7.20 -30.92
C GLU A 14 5.97 -7.35 -29.46
N PHE A 15 6.76 -8.06 -28.65
CA PHE A 15 6.47 -8.19 -27.23
C PHE A 15 6.52 -6.84 -26.51
N ALA A 16 7.57 -6.07 -26.77
CA ALA A 16 7.76 -4.78 -26.12
C ALA A 16 6.67 -3.78 -26.51
N ASP A 17 6.20 -3.81 -27.76
CA ASP A 17 5.09 -2.99 -28.21
C ASP A 17 3.78 -3.36 -27.49
N LYS A 18 3.49 -4.66 -27.31
CA LYS A 18 2.31 -5.11 -26.53
C LYS A 18 2.33 -4.60 -25.10
N VAL A 19 3.48 -4.65 -24.43
CA VAL A 19 3.63 -4.12 -23.06
C VAL A 19 3.39 -2.61 -23.05
N LYS A 20 4.00 -1.87 -23.97
CA LYS A 20 3.84 -0.41 -24.11
C LYS A 20 2.42 0.00 -24.43
N GLN A 21 1.75 -0.73 -25.32
CA GLN A 21 0.37 -0.48 -25.70
C GLN A 21 -0.57 -0.67 -24.50
N ARG A 22 -0.38 -1.73 -23.71
CA ARG A 22 -1.14 -1.95 -22.47
C ARG A 22 -0.99 -0.76 -21.52
N ASP A 23 0.22 -0.24 -21.39
CA ASP A 23 0.54 0.88 -20.50
C ASP A 23 0.22 2.26 -21.12
N GLY A 24 -0.43 2.31 -22.28
CA GLY A 24 -0.81 3.56 -22.93
C GLY A 24 0.38 4.39 -23.43
N PHE A 25 1.51 3.75 -23.72
CA PHE A 25 2.76 4.39 -24.15
C PHE A 25 3.26 5.49 -23.18
N VAL A 26 3.08 5.26 -21.89
CA VAL A 26 3.64 6.10 -20.81
C VAL A 26 4.41 5.26 -19.82
N CYS A 27 5.36 5.88 -19.12
CA CYS A 27 6.06 5.27 -18.02
C CYS A 27 5.07 4.93 -16.89
N SER A 28 4.97 3.67 -16.50
CA SER A 28 4.09 3.20 -15.42
C SER A 28 4.47 3.77 -14.04
N ASN A 29 5.71 4.25 -13.88
CA ASN A 29 6.18 4.84 -12.62
C ASN A 29 5.92 6.37 -12.59
N CYS A 30 6.45 7.13 -13.55
CA CYS A 30 6.38 8.61 -13.53
C CYS A 30 5.37 9.24 -14.50
N GLY A 31 4.62 8.45 -15.27
CA GLY A 31 3.62 8.92 -16.24
C GLY A 31 4.18 9.62 -17.49
N LYS A 32 5.50 9.82 -17.61
CA LYS A 32 6.11 10.47 -18.77
C LYS A 32 5.99 9.59 -20.03
N GLY A 33 5.60 10.20 -21.15
CA GLY A 33 5.57 9.59 -22.47
C GLY A 33 5.62 10.66 -23.57
N GLY A 34 5.48 10.24 -24.83
CA GLY A 34 5.50 11.14 -25.99
C GLY A 34 6.89 11.43 -26.57
N ASN A 35 6.95 12.46 -27.42
CA ASN A 35 8.15 12.79 -28.19
C ASN A 35 9.33 13.14 -27.29
N GLY A 36 10.48 12.50 -27.54
CA GLY A 36 11.71 12.71 -26.78
C GLY A 36 11.88 11.83 -25.53
N ILE A 37 10.88 11.00 -25.17
CA ILE A 37 10.98 10.05 -24.07
C ILE A 37 11.25 8.65 -24.59
N THR A 38 12.41 8.07 -24.24
CA THR A 38 12.73 6.67 -24.53
C THR A 38 12.03 5.76 -23.53
N LEU A 39 11.07 4.96 -24.02
CA LEU A 39 10.37 3.93 -23.24
C LEU A 39 10.99 2.54 -23.45
N GLN A 40 11.22 1.84 -22.35
CA GLN A 40 11.84 0.54 -22.26
C GLN A 40 10.93 -0.41 -21.48
N VAL A 41 11.02 -1.70 -21.77
CA VAL A 41 10.30 -2.72 -21.01
C VAL A 41 11.21 -3.24 -19.90
N HIS A 42 10.73 -3.13 -18.67
CA HIS A 42 11.32 -3.70 -17.47
C HIS A 42 10.66 -5.06 -17.18
N HIS A 43 11.46 -6.06 -16.81
CA HIS A 43 10.99 -7.35 -16.29
C HIS A 43 11.06 -7.34 -14.77
N ASP A 44 9.99 -7.75 -14.09
CA ASP A 44 9.94 -7.80 -12.61
C ASP A 44 11.01 -8.74 -12.01
N SER A 45 11.36 -9.78 -12.75
CA SER A 45 12.37 -10.76 -12.37
C SER A 45 12.93 -11.45 -13.60
N TYR A 46 14.17 -11.94 -13.49
CA TYR A 46 14.84 -12.68 -14.54
C TYR A 46 14.90 -14.17 -14.18
N VAL A 47 14.30 -15.01 -15.01
CA VAL A 47 14.36 -16.48 -14.94
C VAL A 47 15.44 -16.98 -15.90
N ILE A 48 16.35 -17.81 -15.39
CA ILE A 48 17.47 -18.37 -16.17
C ILE A 48 16.92 -19.14 -17.38
N GLY A 49 17.51 -18.89 -18.55
CA GLY A 49 17.18 -19.57 -19.81
C GLY A 49 15.91 -19.07 -20.51
N ARG A 50 15.12 -18.21 -19.86
CA ARG A 50 13.92 -17.62 -20.46
C ARG A 50 14.28 -16.44 -21.35
N MET A 51 13.70 -16.40 -22.55
CA MET A 51 13.88 -15.31 -23.51
C MET A 51 13.08 -14.07 -23.09
N PRO A 52 13.50 -12.85 -23.50
CA PRO A 52 12.85 -11.61 -23.09
C PRO A 52 11.34 -11.51 -23.42
N TRP A 53 10.89 -12.15 -24.50
CA TRP A 53 9.49 -12.16 -24.96
C TRP A 53 8.66 -13.34 -24.44
N GLU A 54 9.26 -14.23 -23.65
CA GLU A 54 8.57 -15.41 -23.07
C GLU A 54 7.91 -15.12 -21.72
N TYR A 55 8.04 -13.89 -21.22
CA TYR A 55 7.39 -13.45 -19.99
C TYR A 55 5.92 -13.09 -20.26
N PRO A 56 5.02 -13.32 -19.30
CA PRO A 56 3.68 -12.76 -19.40
C PRO A 56 3.77 -11.23 -19.37
N VAL A 57 2.97 -10.56 -20.19
CA VAL A 57 2.92 -9.09 -20.24
C VAL A 57 2.72 -8.50 -18.85
N SER A 58 1.90 -9.14 -18.00
CA SER A 58 1.64 -8.73 -16.61
C SER A 58 2.86 -8.72 -15.68
N ALA A 59 3.95 -9.39 -16.03
CA ALA A 59 5.21 -9.39 -15.27
C ALA A 59 6.25 -8.41 -15.84
N CYS A 60 5.77 -7.45 -16.65
CA CYS A 60 6.60 -6.45 -17.29
C CYS A 60 5.93 -5.08 -17.18
N HIS A 61 6.75 -4.03 -17.17
CA HIS A 61 6.30 -2.63 -17.10
C HIS A 61 6.97 -1.79 -18.17
N THR A 62 6.24 -0.80 -18.66
CA THR A 62 6.81 0.25 -19.50
C THR A 62 7.42 1.33 -18.63
N LEU A 63 8.74 1.53 -18.70
CA LEU A 63 9.44 2.57 -17.94
C LEU A 63 10.17 3.52 -18.89
N CYS A 64 10.27 4.80 -18.52
CA CYS A 64 11.22 5.70 -19.17
C CYS A 64 12.65 5.30 -18.80
N SER A 65 13.63 5.72 -19.60
CA SER A 65 15.06 5.41 -19.36
C SER A 65 15.54 5.74 -17.94
N GLY A 66 15.06 6.84 -17.36
CA GLY A 66 15.40 7.25 -15.98
C GLY A 66 14.84 6.30 -14.93
N CYS A 67 13.53 6.01 -14.97
CA CYS A 67 12.90 5.06 -14.06
C CYS A 67 13.49 3.65 -14.25
N HIS A 68 13.72 3.22 -15.49
CA HIS A 68 14.33 1.93 -15.78
C HIS A 68 15.74 1.83 -15.17
N ALA A 69 16.56 2.88 -15.26
CA ALA A 69 17.87 2.90 -14.63
C ALA A 69 17.78 2.84 -13.09
N ARG A 70 16.77 3.45 -12.46
CA ARG A 70 16.53 3.34 -11.01
C ARG A 70 16.21 1.92 -10.57
N GLU A 71 15.33 1.22 -11.29
CA GLU A 71 14.98 -0.16 -10.96
C GLU A 71 16.18 -1.11 -11.03
N HIS A 72 17.14 -0.82 -11.91
CA HIS A 72 18.41 -1.56 -11.98
C HIS A 72 19.49 -1.06 -11.02
N GLY A 73 19.19 -0.10 -10.15
CA GLY A 73 20.15 0.49 -9.21
C GLY A 73 21.29 1.25 -9.89
N ILE A 74 21.11 1.70 -11.14
CA ILE A 74 22.13 2.44 -11.90
C ILE A 74 22.15 3.91 -11.47
N ILE A 75 20.99 4.46 -11.11
CA ILE A 75 20.86 5.84 -10.58
C ILE A 75 20.06 5.83 -9.29
N GLN A 76 20.25 6.85 -8.47
CA GLN A 76 19.62 6.95 -7.15
C GLN A 76 18.08 6.94 -7.23
N PRO A 77 17.38 6.18 -6.36
CA PRO A 77 15.93 6.24 -6.21
C PRO A 77 15.43 7.64 -5.80
N ASP A 78 14.32 8.09 -6.37
CA ASP A 78 13.66 9.36 -6.04
C ASP A 78 12.50 9.23 -5.03
N SER A 79 12.12 8.00 -4.68
CA SER A 79 11.15 7.68 -3.63
C SER A 79 11.51 6.36 -2.93
N GLY A 80 10.66 5.87 -2.01
CA GLY A 80 10.90 4.63 -1.26
C GLY A 80 11.96 4.71 -0.17
N TRP A 81 12.36 5.91 0.24
CA TRP A 81 13.31 6.11 1.33
C TRP A 81 12.59 6.18 2.66
N THR A 82 13.18 5.59 3.69
CA THR A 82 12.71 5.67 5.08
C THR A 82 13.70 6.47 5.91
N LEU A 83 13.20 7.46 6.64
CA LEU A 83 14.00 8.21 7.63
C LEU A 83 14.30 7.32 8.84
N ILE A 84 15.57 7.22 9.22
CA ILE A 84 16.04 6.38 10.32
C ILE A 84 16.37 7.22 11.55
N GLU A 85 17.18 8.26 11.38
CA GLU A 85 17.63 9.12 12.47
C GLU A 85 17.91 10.55 11.98
N ILE A 86 17.94 11.49 12.93
CA ILE A 86 18.31 12.89 12.70
C ILE A 86 19.39 13.24 13.70
N ASN A 87 20.58 13.61 13.19
CA ASN A 87 21.71 14.05 14.00
C ASN A 87 21.95 15.55 13.81
N ASP A 88 22.30 16.26 14.89
CA ASP A 88 22.70 17.67 14.84
C ASP A 88 24.22 17.78 15.00
N THR A 89 24.91 18.26 13.97
CA THR A 89 26.38 18.40 13.95
C THR A 89 26.86 19.70 14.62
N GLY A 90 25.95 20.52 15.15
CA GLY A 90 26.26 21.80 15.81
C GLY A 90 26.65 22.94 14.85
N GLY A 91 26.76 22.68 13.55
CA GLY A 91 27.15 23.63 12.51
C GLY A 91 27.03 23.02 11.10
N LEU A 92 27.24 23.82 10.05
CA LEU A 92 27.21 23.36 8.64
C LEU A 92 28.46 22.54 8.30
N ASN A 93 28.58 21.37 8.91
CA ASN A 93 29.77 20.54 8.87
C ASN A 93 29.62 19.30 7.97
N SER A 94 28.40 19.05 7.48
CA SER A 94 28.08 17.89 6.66
C SER A 94 27.49 18.32 5.32
N HIS A 95 27.39 17.40 4.36
CA HIS A 95 26.88 17.68 3.02
C HIS A 95 25.75 16.72 2.66
N CYS A 96 24.73 17.22 1.99
CA CYS A 96 23.65 16.39 1.47
C CYS A 96 24.18 15.46 0.37
N GLU A 97 24.05 14.15 0.57
CA GLU A 97 24.56 13.13 -0.34
C GLU A 97 23.62 12.84 -1.52
N ARG A 98 22.40 13.40 -1.52
CA ARG A 98 21.45 13.23 -2.62
C ARG A 98 22.08 13.70 -3.93
N GLN A 99 22.02 12.84 -4.95
CA GLN A 99 22.53 13.09 -6.28
C GLN A 99 21.97 14.42 -6.82
N GLY A 100 22.88 15.36 -7.10
CA GLY A 100 22.55 16.69 -7.63
C GLY A 100 22.33 17.80 -6.59
N CYS A 101 22.43 17.53 -5.28
CA CYS A 101 22.28 18.55 -4.23
C CYS A 101 23.62 19.06 -3.68
N ARG A 102 24.35 18.26 -2.90
CA ARG A 102 25.64 18.63 -2.25
C ARG A 102 25.63 19.87 -1.35
N GLN A 103 24.46 20.37 -0.97
CA GLN A 103 24.34 21.51 -0.05
C GLN A 103 24.95 21.17 1.31
N GLU A 104 25.66 22.13 1.92
CA GLU A 104 26.11 22.02 3.31
C GLU A 104 24.90 22.00 4.27
N ILE A 105 24.93 21.12 5.26
CA ILE A 105 23.83 20.85 6.19
C ILE A 105 24.35 20.73 7.62
N ARG A 106 23.49 21.14 8.56
CA ARG A 106 23.69 20.96 10.02
C ARG A 106 22.95 19.74 10.56
N TYR A 107 21.77 19.47 10.02
CA TYR A 107 20.95 18.34 10.43
C TYR A 107 21.12 17.22 9.42
N GLU A 108 21.81 16.17 9.85
CA GLU A 108 22.00 14.95 9.07
C GLU A 108 20.76 14.08 9.23
N HIS A 109 19.97 13.98 8.16
CA HIS A 109 18.83 13.06 8.14
C HIS A 109 19.31 11.77 7.49
N VAL A 110 19.58 10.76 8.32
CA VAL A 110 20.04 9.45 7.85
C VAL A 110 18.82 8.67 7.39
N ALA A 111 18.87 8.23 6.14
CA ALA A 111 17.79 7.52 5.48
C ALA A 111 18.28 6.20 4.89
N TYR A 112 17.37 5.25 4.73
CA TYR A 112 17.65 3.95 4.14
C TYR A 112 16.70 3.68 2.97
N HIS A 113 17.23 3.09 1.90
CA HIS A 113 16.45 2.53 0.80
C HIS A 113 16.90 1.08 0.53
N PRO A 114 16.00 0.08 0.42
CA PRO A 114 16.39 -1.33 0.25
C PRO A 114 17.31 -1.62 -0.94
N ALA A 115 17.12 -0.90 -2.05
CA ALA A 115 17.94 -1.05 -3.26
C ALA A 115 19.18 -0.14 -3.32
N TRP A 116 19.41 0.73 -2.34
CA TRP A 116 20.51 1.71 -2.38
C TRP A 116 21.39 1.72 -1.11
N GLY A 117 20.81 1.41 0.04
CA GLY A 117 21.49 1.47 1.34
C GLY A 117 21.22 2.78 2.07
N TYR A 118 22.16 3.14 2.95
CA TYR A 118 22.08 4.35 3.76
C TYR A 118 22.55 5.59 3.00
N MET A 119 21.98 6.73 3.35
CA MET A 119 22.39 8.03 2.84
C MET A 119 22.07 9.13 3.85
N VAL A 120 22.91 10.16 3.90
CA VAL A 120 22.64 11.41 4.62
C VAL A 120 22.04 12.45 3.69
N ALA A 121 20.87 12.99 4.04
CA ALA A 121 20.21 14.06 3.30
C ALA A 121 19.95 15.29 4.17
N GLY A 122 19.90 16.46 3.52
CA GLY A 122 19.34 17.67 4.12
C GLY A 122 17.81 17.63 4.21
N SER A 123 17.23 18.53 5.02
CA SER A 123 15.79 18.59 5.32
C SER A 123 14.89 18.59 4.09
N GLU A 124 15.17 19.43 3.10
CA GLU A 124 14.37 19.52 1.87
C GLU A 124 14.46 18.26 1.03
N CYS A 125 15.66 17.68 0.94
CA CYS A 125 15.89 16.47 0.17
C CYS A 125 15.20 15.26 0.83
N ILE A 126 15.34 15.10 2.14
CA ILE A 126 14.68 13.99 2.84
C ILE A 126 13.15 14.13 2.82
N ASN A 127 12.62 15.36 2.90
CA ASN A 127 11.18 15.60 2.80
C ASN A 127 10.61 15.12 1.47
N HIS A 128 11.35 15.33 0.38
CA HIS A 128 10.98 14.83 -0.94
C HIS A 128 11.07 13.30 -1.02
N LEU A 129 12.17 12.72 -0.56
CA LEU A 129 12.44 11.28 -0.68
C LEU A 129 11.51 10.40 0.17
N THR A 130 10.96 10.95 1.25
CA THR A 130 10.09 10.25 2.22
C THR A 130 8.60 10.61 2.08
N ILE A 131 8.20 11.32 1.01
CA ILE A 131 6.82 11.81 0.88
C ILE A 131 5.79 10.68 0.87
N GLU A 132 6.11 9.54 0.24
CA GLU A 132 5.23 8.37 0.18
C GLU A 132 5.02 7.76 1.58
N ASP A 133 6.09 7.62 2.36
CA ASP A 133 6.05 7.13 3.75
C ASP A 133 5.19 8.04 4.63
N LYS A 134 5.32 9.37 4.48
CA LYS A 134 4.48 10.34 5.20
C LYS A 134 3.01 10.19 4.83
N MET A 135 2.69 10.10 3.54
CA MET A 135 1.31 9.92 3.08
C MET A 135 0.72 8.59 3.55
N LEU A 136 1.50 7.51 3.58
CA LEU A 136 1.08 6.22 4.13
C LEU A 136 0.75 6.31 5.62
N CYS A 137 1.57 7.04 6.39
CA CYS A 137 1.31 7.32 7.80
C CYS A 137 0.03 8.14 7.99
N GLU A 138 -0.17 9.19 7.19
CA GLU A 138 -1.38 10.02 7.25
C GLU A 138 -2.65 9.23 6.93
N ASP A 139 -2.61 8.39 5.89
CA ASP A 139 -3.72 7.51 5.53
C ASP A 139 -4.03 6.51 6.65
N SER A 140 -2.99 5.91 7.23
CA SER A 140 -3.14 4.99 8.36
C SER A 140 -3.79 5.69 9.54
N LEU A 141 -3.25 6.83 9.97
CA LEU A 141 -3.81 7.62 11.08
C LEU A 141 -5.26 8.05 10.82
N ARG A 142 -5.59 8.43 9.59
CA ARG A 142 -6.96 8.79 9.18
C ARG A 142 -7.91 7.60 9.35
N ILE A 143 -7.51 6.41 8.94
CA ILE A 143 -8.34 5.20 9.06
C ILE A 143 -8.50 4.79 10.54
N TYR A 144 -7.44 4.85 11.35
CA TYR A 144 -7.52 4.65 12.81
C TYR A 144 -8.53 5.62 13.45
N LYS A 145 -8.44 6.92 13.14
CA LYS A 145 -9.39 7.92 13.65
C LYS A 145 -10.82 7.65 13.22
N GLN A 146 -11.05 7.19 11.99
CA GLN A 146 -12.38 6.81 11.51
C GLN A 146 -12.94 5.60 12.26
N ALA A 147 -12.11 4.60 12.56
CA ALA A 147 -12.52 3.42 13.31
C ALA A 147 -12.88 3.76 14.77
N ALA A 148 -12.05 4.55 15.45
CA ALA A 148 -12.35 5.04 16.80
C ALA A 148 -13.64 5.88 16.83
N SER A 149 -13.74 6.88 15.94
CA SER A 149 -14.94 7.72 15.83
C SER A 149 -16.19 6.93 15.46
N PHE A 150 -16.05 5.83 14.72
CA PHE A 150 -17.18 4.96 14.42
C PHE A 150 -17.77 4.33 15.69
N VAL A 151 -16.93 3.83 16.59
CA VAL A 151 -17.37 3.23 17.86
C VAL A 151 -18.17 4.25 18.67
N ASP A 152 -17.63 5.47 18.84
CA ASP A 152 -18.27 6.55 19.60
C ASP A 152 -19.65 6.93 19.05
N ASN A 153 -19.79 6.95 17.72
CA ASN A 153 -21.00 7.44 17.06
C ASN A 153 -22.06 6.36 16.81
N HIS A 154 -21.75 5.08 17.01
CA HIS A 154 -22.64 3.96 16.66
C HIS A 154 -22.77 2.97 17.82
N PRO A 155 -23.43 3.35 18.93
CA PRO A 155 -23.51 2.50 20.12
C PRO A 155 -24.16 1.14 19.82
N LEU A 156 -23.66 0.12 20.52
CA LEU A 156 -24.16 -1.24 20.41
C LEU A 156 -25.52 -1.40 21.08
N ASN A 157 -26.48 -1.95 20.34
CA ASN A 157 -27.84 -2.23 20.80
C ASN A 157 -28.07 -3.74 20.86
N ARG A 158 -28.77 -4.21 21.91
CA ARG A 158 -29.12 -5.64 22.04
C ARG A 158 -30.12 -6.06 20.98
N SER A 159 -29.97 -7.28 20.46
CA SER A 159 -30.87 -7.89 19.49
C SER A 159 -30.80 -9.42 19.61
N GLN A 160 -31.70 -10.12 18.92
CA GLN A 160 -31.80 -11.58 18.96
C GLN A 160 -31.97 -12.15 17.56
N THR A 161 -31.39 -13.32 17.32
CA THR A 161 -31.60 -14.06 16.08
C THR A 161 -32.98 -14.71 16.06
N LYS A 162 -33.44 -15.19 14.90
CA LYS A 162 -34.67 -16.00 14.81
C LYS A 162 -34.65 -17.26 15.67
N LYS A 163 -33.45 -17.74 16.05
CA LYS A 163 -33.22 -18.89 16.93
C LYS A 163 -33.06 -18.49 18.41
N GLY A 164 -33.31 -17.23 18.76
CA GLY A 164 -33.24 -16.72 20.14
C GLY A 164 -31.83 -16.37 20.65
N GLN A 165 -30.77 -16.60 19.86
CA GLN A 165 -29.40 -16.23 20.26
C GLN A 165 -29.27 -14.71 20.37
N SER A 166 -28.85 -14.21 21.54
CA SER A 166 -28.62 -12.78 21.81
C SER A 166 -27.30 -12.31 21.20
N TYR A 167 -27.31 -11.09 20.65
CA TYR A 167 -26.11 -10.40 20.14
C TYR A 167 -26.26 -8.89 20.28
N LEU A 168 -25.15 -8.18 20.21
CA LEU A 168 -25.09 -6.74 20.10
C LEU A 168 -24.98 -6.34 18.63
N LYS A 169 -25.61 -5.24 18.23
CA LYS A 169 -25.50 -4.73 16.85
C LYS A 169 -25.36 -3.22 16.79
N CYS A 170 -24.67 -2.76 15.76
CA CYS A 170 -24.71 -1.39 15.31
C CYS A 170 -24.92 -1.36 13.78
N THR A 171 -25.34 -0.20 13.26
CA THR A 171 -25.63 -0.01 11.84
C THR A 171 -24.79 1.13 11.31
N TYR A 172 -24.13 0.94 10.17
CA TYR A 172 -23.43 2.01 9.45
C TYR A 172 -24.03 2.15 8.07
N LYS A 173 -24.61 3.32 7.78
CA LYS A 173 -25.45 3.52 6.58
C LYS A 173 -26.54 2.45 6.52
N HIS A 174 -26.43 1.48 5.62
CA HIS A 174 -27.36 0.36 5.46
C HIS A 174 -26.72 -1.01 5.75
N HIS A 175 -25.49 -1.04 6.29
CA HIS A 175 -24.78 -2.25 6.68
C HIS A 175 -24.92 -2.47 8.18
N VAL A 176 -24.89 -3.74 8.61
CA VAL A 176 -25.03 -4.12 10.02
C VAL A 176 -23.80 -4.87 10.48
N ILE A 177 -23.28 -4.50 11.65
CA ILE A 177 -22.24 -5.24 12.34
C ILE A 177 -22.88 -5.90 13.55
N ARG A 178 -22.67 -7.21 13.71
CA ARG A 178 -23.11 -7.98 14.87
C ARG A 178 -21.90 -8.39 15.68
N VAL A 179 -21.99 -8.21 16.99
CA VAL A 179 -21.02 -8.62 17.99
C VAL A 179 -21.69 -9.65 18.89
N TYR A 180 -21.14 -10.85 18.91
CA TYR A 180 -21.51 -11.94 19.80
C TYR A 180 -20.53 -11.97 20.96
N SER A 181 -21.01 -12.24 22.16
CA SER A 181 -20.18 -12.41 23.35
C SER A 181 -20.60 -13.68 24.08
N GLU A 182 -19.68 -14.63 24.23
CA GLU A 182 -19.92 -15.89 24.94
C GLU A 182 -18.71 -16.24 25.81
N SER A 183 -18.92 -16.32 27.12
CA SER A 183 -17.89 -16.70 28.10
C SER A 183 -16.59 -15.87 27.99
N GLY A 184 -16.70 -14.57 27.71
CA GLY A 184 -15.57 -13.67 27.53
C GLY A 184 -14.91 -13.70 26.15
N ASN A 185 -15.35 -14.58 25.24
CA ASN A 185 -14.94 -14.57 23.85
C ASN A 185 -15.87 -13.69 23.02
N PHE A 186 -15.30 -12.98 22.05
CA PHE A 186 -16.05 -12.13 21.13
C PHE A 186 -15.99 -12.68 19.72
N ALA A 187 -17.11 -12.59 19.00
CA ALA A 187 -17.16 -12.89 17.59
C ALA A 187 -17.91 -11.80 16.84
N VAL A 188 -17.54 -11.58 15.59
CA VAL A 188 -18.08 -10.51 14.76
C VAL A 188 -18.64 -11.09 13.46
N GLN A 189 -19.74 -10.51 12.99
CA GLN A 189 -20.32 -10.80 11.69
C GLN A 189 -20.74 -9.50 11.02
N VAL A 190 -20.40 -9.36 9.74
CA VAL A 190 -20.77 -8.21 8.92
C VAL A 190 -21.90 -8.62 7.98
N ALA A 191 -22.93 -7.77 7.87
CA ALA A 191 -24.03 -7.93 6.94
C ALA A 191 -24.06 -6.73 6.01
N VAL A 192 -23.70 -6.95 4.75
CA VAL A 192 -23.63 -5.90 3.72
C VAL A 192 -24.95 -5.87 2.94
N LYS A 193 -25.61 -4.71 2.89
CA LYS A 193 -26.74 -4.50 1.99
C LYS A 193 -26.24 -3.82 0.71
N ARG A 194 -26.43 -4.46 -0.44
CA ARG A 194 -26.08 -3.88 -1.75
C ARG A 194 -27.26 -3.11 -2.31
N GLU A 195 -26.99 -2.06 -3.06
CA GLU A 195 -28.03 -1.24 -3.69
C GLU A 195 -28.89 -2.10 -4.64
N GLY A 196 -30.21 -1.90 -4.62
CA GLY A 196 -31.17 -2.70 -5.39
C GLY A 196 -31.45 -4.12 -4.86
N VAL A 197 -30.77 -4.58 -3.80
CA VAL A 197 -30.98 -5.92 -3.23
C VAL A 197 -31.80 -5.86 -1.94
N LYS A 198 -32.87 -6.66 -1.86
CA LYS A 198 -33.76 -6.72 -0.68
C LYS A 198 -33.09 -7.35 0.55
N PHE A 199 -32.14 -8.27 0.35
CA PHE A 199 -31.52 -9.08 1.39
C PHE A 199 -30.10 -8.61 1.71
N TYR A 200 -29.64 -8.95 2.91
CA TYR A 200 -28.25 -8.75 3.31
C TYR A 200 -27.37 -9.91 2.82
N ASP A 201 -26.16 -9.58 2.40
CA ASP A 201 -25.05 -10.50 2.19
C ASP A 201 -24.30 -10.66 3.52
N TYR A 202 -24.44 -11.82 4.15
CA TYR A 202 -23.86 -12.09 5.47
C TYR A 202 -22.50 -12.73 5.33
N SER A 203 -21.49 -12.15 5.98
CA SER A 203 -20.20 -12.81 6.15
C SER A 203 -20.33 -14.03 7.08
N ASP A 204 -19.29 -14.87 7.05
CA ASP A 204 -19.04 -15.82 8.13
C ASP A 204 -18.91 -15.10 9.48
N VAL A 205 -19.09 -15.84 10.57
CA VAL A 205 -18.79 -15.34 11.91
C VAL A 205 -17.30 -15.53 12.18
N LYS A 206 -16.59 -14.44 12.52
CA LYS A 206 -15.16 -14.49 12.87
C LYS A 206 -14.96 -14.27 14.36
N GLN A 207 -14.29 -15.22 15.00
CA GLN A 207 -13.80 -15.05 16.38
C GLN A 207 -12.72 -13.97 16.42
N VAL A 208 -12.79 -13.09 17.40
CA VAL A 208 -11.84 -12.00 17.62
C VAL A 208 -11.40 -11.99 19.09
N LYS A 209 -10.08 -11.94 19.30
CA LYS A 209 -9.49 -11.86 20.63
C LYS A 209 -9.36 -10.39 21.03
N VAL A 210 -10.29 -9.91 21.84
CA VAL A 210 -10.41 -8.52 22.33
C VAL A 210 -10.98 -8.52 23.76
N ASP A 211 -10.88 -7.39 24.46
CA ASP A 211 -11.27 -7.28 25.87
C ASP A 211 -12.74 -6.92 26.07
N ASN A 212 -13.34 -6.23 25.10
CA ASN A 212 -14.70 -5.71 25.23
C ASN A 212 -15.44 -5.65 23.88
N ALA A 213 -16.74 -5.38 23.96
CA ALA A 213 -17.61 -5.35 22.79
C ALA A 213 -17.32 -4.18 21.84
N GLU A 214 -16.79 -3.06 22.36
CA GLU A 214 -16.42 -1.88 21.55
C GLU A 214 -15.20 -2.17 20.67
N GLN A 215 -14.19 -2.86 21.20
CA GLN A 215 -13.06 -3.35 20.41
C GLN A 215 -13.51 -4.39 19.37
N ALA A 216 -14.47 -5.26 19.70
CA ALA A 216 -15.06 -6.17 18.73
C ALA A 216 -15.84 -5.41 17.63
N GLN A 217 -16.55 -4.34 18.00
CA GLN A 217 -17.24 -3.46 17.07
C GLN A 217 -16.24 -2.75 16.14
N GLU A 218 -15.13 -2.24 16.67
CA GLU A 218 -14.08 -1.58 15.88
C GLU A 218 -13.51 -2.53 14.83
N LEU A 219 -13.17 -3.76 15.21
CA LEU A 219 -12.75 -4.80 14.27
C LEU A 219 -13.83 -5.10 13.21
N GLY A 220 -15.11 -5.14 13.61
CA GLY A 220 -16.23 -5.30 12.68
C GLY A 220 -16.33 -4.18 11.66
N TYR A 221 -16.07 -2.95 12.08
CA TYR A 221 -16.03 -1.79 11.19
C TYR A 221 -14.86 -1.87 10.20
N ILE A 222 -13.67 -2.20 10.68
CA ILE A 222 -12.46 -2.39 9.85
C ILE A 222 -12.71 -3.48 8.81
N TRP A 223 -13.29 -4.61 9.21
CA TRP A 223 -13.60 -5.69 8.29
C TRP A 223 -14.65 -5.28 7.26
N MET A 224 -15.74 -4.65 7.69
CA MET A 224 -16.78 -4.15 6.80
C MET A 224 -16.20 -3.15 5.77
N ARG A 225 -15.37 -2.20 6.21
CA ARG A 225 -14.70 -1.25 5.31
C ARG A 225 -13.80 -1.96 4.31
N GLY A 226 -13.04 -2.97 4.75
CA GLY A 226 -12.18 -3.76 3.87
C GLY A 226 -12.95 -4.57 2.83
N MET A 227 -14.20 -4.97 3.11
CA MET A 227 -15.08 -5.62 2.13
C MET A 227 -15.67 -4.64 1.11
N LEU A 228 -15.79 -3.36 1.47
CA LEU A 228 -16.44 -2.33 0.66
C LEU A 228 -15.47 -1.46 -0.14
N SER A 229 -14.20 -1.40 0.25
CA SER A 229 -13.21 -0.56 -0.42
C SER A 229 -12.80 -1.15 -1.78
N ASN A 230 -12.74 -0.27 -2.78
CA ASN A 230 -12.15 -0.57 -4.10
C ASN A 230 -10.71 -0.07 -4.20
N ASP A 231 -10.20 0.62 -3.17
CA ASP A 231 -8.83 1.11 -3.11
C ASP A 231 -7.93 0.03 -2.51
N LYS A 232 -6.96 -0.43 -3.31
CA LYS A 232 -5.98 -1.44 -2.89
C LYS A 232 -5.15 -0.95 -1.70
N LYS A 233 -4.79 0.34 -1.66
CA LYS A 233 -3.98 0.95 -0.59
C LYS A 233 -4.77 0.94 0.72
N GLU A 234 -6.02 1.43 0.69
CA GLU A 234 -6.91 1.41 1.85
C GLU A 234 -7.14 -0.01 2.36
N THR A 235 -7.40 -0.95 1.45
CA THR A 235 -7.61 -2.37 1.77
C THR A 235 -6.41 -2.98 2.50
N GLU A 236 -5.19 -2.67 2.05
CA GLU A 236 -3.96 -3.16 2.69
C GLU A 236 -3.77 -2.57 4.09
N ILE A 237 -4.03 -1.28 4.28
CA ILE A 237 -3.99 -0.64 5.60
C ILE A 237 -5.00 -1.29 6.55
N LEU A 238 -6.25 -1.47 6.11
CA LEU A 238 -7.30 -2.11 6.91
C LEU A 238 -6.95 -3.55 7.30
N ARG A 239 -6.30 -4.32 6.42
CA ARG A 239 -5.80 -5.67 6.73
C ARG A 239 -4.73 -5.64 7.81
N LYS A 240 -3.74 -4.76 7.70
CA LYS A 240 -2.68 -4.59 8.72
C LYS A 240 -3.27 -4.18 10.07
N MET A 241 -4.22 -3.23 10.06
CA MET A 241 -4.95 -2.82 11.26
C MET A 241 -5.70 -3.98 11.92
N TRP A 242 -6.43 -4.78 11.13
CA TRP A 242 -7.14 -5.96 11.63
C TRP A 242 -6.21 -6.96 12.34
N VAL A 243 -5.02 -7.20 11.77
CA VAL A 243 -4.02 -8.08 12.39
C VAL A 243 -3.47 -7.46 13.69
N SER A 244 -3.14 -6.17 13.68
CA SER A 244 -2.54 -5.48 14.82
C SER A 244 -3.46 -5.29 16.01
N LEU A 245 -4.77 -5.10 15.78
CA LEU A 245 -5.75 -4.82 16.85
C LEU A 245 -6.28 -6.09 17.51
N ARG A 246 -6.03 -7.26 16.92
CA ARG A 246 -6.34 -8.54 17.54
C ARG A 246 -5.21 -8.93 18.49
N LYS A 247 -5.55 -9.35 19.70
CA LYS A 247 -4.58 -10.02 20.57
C LYS A 247 -4.20 -11.38 19.96
N THR A 248 -2.91 -11.73 20.05
CA THR A 248 -2.39 -13.04 19.61
C THR A 248 -2.94 -14.20 20.42
#